data_AF-A0A968TWC8-F1
#
_entry.id   AF-A0A968TWC8-F1
#
_cell.length_a   1.000
_cell.length_b   1.000
_cell.length_c   1.000
_cell.angle_alpha   90.00
_cell.angle_beta   90.00
_cell.angle_gamma   90.00
#
_symmetry.space_group_name_H-M   'P 1'
#
loop_
_entity.id
_entity.type
_entity.pdbx_description
1 polymer ?
#
loop_
_entity_poly.entity_id
_entity_poly.type
_entity_poly.pdbx_seq_one_letter_code
_entity_poly.pdbx_strand_id
1 'polypeptide(L)'
;METAEMFKFFRQYQSYLLVVGGSLLMIVFLIEPALRMFSPSREKMVIGRLDGAKITFGDQDTAGADLYVLDRLGIWPNAREAIEPLAWMLAMHDARKHGLEVGQLEISQMLALRGLDEIALKNTAIQMGVSTGLIRRAVGHWLLVEEYQELALGLRTVSPLARTQAMLQAQQLQNQAYAQISKTMEEGGSAANISPAARQAVEQSMLEASQLAWSVTPSPRLSQPLVQHFLHDQGAKVRLSLVRIPAERSKDKFPAPREAELMSLFEEYKDILPGEGKPYGFGYRQPNRVKLEYLEIVPASLMSAVQVDEADALAYYQANKTAIPACQHAGG
;
A
#
# COMPACT_ATOMS: atom_id res chain seq x y z
N MET A 1 25.38 18.06 -75.40
CA MET A 1 26.24 19.23 -75.10
C MET A 1 26.03 19.75 -73.67
N GLU A 2 24.95 19.40 -72.97
CA GLU A 2 24.68 19.86 -71.58
C GLU A 2 25.57 19.27 -70.48
N THR A 3 26.14 18.08 -70.65
CA THR A 3 26.92 17.42 -69.57
C THR A 3 28.27 18.08 -69.29
N ALA A 4 28.85 18.80 -70.25
CA ALA A 4 30.14 19.48 -70.07
C ALA A 4 30.03 20.81 -69.30
N GLU A 5 28.91 21.52 -69.45
CA GLU A 5 28.61 22.76 -68.71
C GLU A 5 28.35 22.47 -67.23
N MET A 6 27.64 21.37 -66.94
CA MET A 6 27.32 20.93 -65.58
C MET A 6 28.57 20.63 -64.74
N PHE A 7 29.62 20.05 -65.32
CA PHE A 7 30.88 19.77 -64.60
C PHE A 7 31.74 21.00 -64.32
N LYS A 8 31.65 22.05 -65.15
CA LYS A 8 32.32 23.33 -64.88
C LYS A 8 31.70 24.05 -63.69
N PHE A 9 30.37 24.02 -63.58
CA PHE A 9 29.65 24.57 -62.43
C PHE A 9 30.09 23.90 -61.12
N PHE A 10 30.13 22.56 -61.05
CA PHE A 10 30.60 21.85 -59.86
C PHE A 10 32.04 22.21 -59.46
N ARG A 11 32.93 22.40 -60.44
CA ARG A 11 34.33 22.75 -60.19
C ARG A 11 34.51 24.18 -59.66
N GLN A 12 33.65 25.11 -60.09
CA GLN A 12 33.70 26.50 -59.62
C GLN A 12 33.17 26.65 -58.17
N TYR A 13 32.23 25.81 -57.75
CA TYR A 13 31.64 25.86 -56.41
C TYR A 13 32.15 24.80 -55.43
N GLN A 14 33.10 23.94 -55.82
CA GLN A 14 33.61 22.84 -54.99
C GLN A 14 34.06 23.31 -53.60
N SER A 15 34.77 24.45 -53.52
CA SER A 15 35.25 25.02 -52.25
C SER A 15 34.11 25.48 -51.34
N TYR A 16 33.09 26.13 -51.92
CA TYR A 16 31.93 26.61 -51.17
C TYR A 16 31.05 25.46 -50.69
N LEU A 17 30.85 24.44 -51.53
CA LEU A 17 30.11 23.23 -51.18
C LEU A 17 30.78 22.47 -50.04
N LEU A 18 32.12 22.43 -49.98
CA LEU A 18 32.86 21.74 -48.93
C LEU A 18 32.78 22.47 -47.58
N VAL A 19 32.89 23.81 -47.58
CA VAL A 19 32.77 24.62 -46.35
C VAL A 19 31.33 24.64 -45.83
N VAL A 20 30.34 24.85 -46.70
CA VAL A 20 28.92 24.88 -46.31
C VAL A 20 28.45 23.48 -45.94
N GLY A 21 28.80 22.45 -46.72
CA GLY A 21 28.46 21.07 -46.42
C GLY A 21 29.08 20.57 -45.12
N GLY A 22 30.37 20.88 -44.88
CA GLY A 22 31.08 20.50 -43.66
C GLY A 22 30.53 21.20 -42.40
N SER A 23 30.17 22.49 -42.49
CA SER A 23 29.57 23.22 -41.37
C SER A 23 28.14 22.74 -41.06
N LEU A 24 27.34 22.44 -42.09
CA LEU A 24 25.99 21.91 -41.91
C LEU A 24 26.01 20.48 -41.34
N LEU A 25 26.98 19.65 -41.75
CA LEU A 25 27.19 18.32 -41.17
C LEU A 25 27.61 18.40 -39.69
N MET A 26 28.51 19.32 -39.34
CA MET A 26 28.89 19.57 -37.94
C MET A 26 27.68 19.99 -37.07
N ILE A 27 26.79 20.84 -37.61
CA ILE A 27 25.57 21.25 -36.91
C ILE A 27 24.64 20.04 -36.68
N VAL A 28 24.45 19.18 -37.69
CA VAL A 28 23.61 17.97 -37.56
C VAL A 28 24.16 17.02 -36.49
N PHE A 29 25.48 16.82 -36.42
CA PHE A 29 26.10 15.98 -35.39
C PHE A 29 26.02 16.57 -33.97
N LEU A 30 25.95 17.90 -33.83
CA LEU A 30 25.75 18.58 -32.54
C LEU A 30 24.30 18.52 -32.06
N ILE A 31 23.33 18.40 -32.97
CA ILE A 31 21.91 18.34 -32.63
C ILE A 31 21.55 16.99 -32.00
N GLU A 32 22.15 15.86 -32.42
CA GLU A 32 21.82 14.54 -31.87
C GLU A 32 22.03 14.41 -30.34
N PRO A 33 23.20 14.78 -29.76
CA PRO A 33 23.40 14.76 -28.31
C PRO A 33 22.48 15.75 -27.57
N ALA A 34 22.21 16.92 -28.16
CA ALA A 34 21.33 17.93 -27.59
C ALA A 34 19.88 17.42 -27.52
N LEU A 35 19.39 16.74 -28.56
CA LEU A 35 18.04 16.14 -28.56
C LEU A 35 17.89 15.02 -27.53
N ARG A 36 18.96 14.27 -27.22
CA ARG A 36 18.94 13.28 -26.13
C ARG A 36 18.84 13.93 -24.74
N MET A 37 19.41 15.13 -24.55
CA MET A 37 19.23 15.90 -23.31
C MET A 37 17.79 16.39 -23.10
N PHE A 38 17.02 16.57 -24.17
CA PHE A 38 15.60 16.96 -24.10
C PHE A 38 14.63 15.78 -24.03
N SER A 39 15.11 14.53 -24.13
CA SER A 39 14.24 13.38 -23.89
C SER A 39 13.82 13.38 -22.42
N PRO A 40 12.51 13.38 -22.11
CA PRO A 40 12.04 13.40 -20.73
C PRO A 40 12.66 12.20 -20.01
N SER A 41 13.38 12.48 -18.92
CA SER A 41 13.98 11.44 -18.06
C SER A 41 12.92 10.39 -17.75
N ARG A 42 13.28 9.10 -17.92
CA ARG A 42 12.34 7.97 -17.73
C ARG A 42 11.55 8.11 -16.43
N GLU A 43 12.19 8.56 -15.36
CA GLU A 43 11.59 8.83 -14.05
C GLU A 43 10.36 9.75 -14.09
N LYS A 44 10.29 10.71 -15.01
CA LYS A 44 9.18 11.69 -15.12
C LYS A 44 8.08 11.25 -16.08
N MET A 45 8.27 10.14 -16.79
CA MET A 45 7.26 9.64 -17.72
C MET A 45 6.06 9.12 -16.93
N VAL A 46 4.89 9.70 -17.22
CA VAL A 46 3.64 9.40 -16.52
C VAL A 46 3.09 8.08 -17.01
N ILE A 47 2.90 7.13 -16.10
CA ILE A 47 2.32 5.82 -16.38
C ILE A 47 0.81 5.76 -16.11
N GLY A 48 0.31 6.66 -15.25
CA GLY A 48 -1.10 6.69 -14.88
C GLY A 48 -1.48 7.90 -14.03
N ARG A 49 -2.72 7.90 -13.56
CA ARG A 49 -3.20 8.87 -12.56
C ARG A 49 -3.96 8.16 -11.45
N LEU A 50 -3.75 8.60 -10.22
CA LEU A 50 -4.42 8.10 -9.02
C LEU A 50 -4.94 9.29 -8.23
N ASP A 51 -6.25 9.36 -8.01
CA ASP A 51 -6.93 10.51 -7.39
C ASP A 51 -6.54 11.87 -8.01
N GLY A 52 -6.32 11.89 -9.33
CA GLY A 52 -5.91 13.08 -10.07
C GLY A 52 -4.41 13.40 -10.03
N ALA A 53 -3.64 12.80 -9.12
CA ALA A 53 -2.18 12.88 -9.10
C ALA A 53 -1.57 12.03 -10.22
N LYS A 54 -0.49 12.51 -10.84
CA LYS A 54 0.25 11.76 -11.86
C LYS A 54 1.14 10.73 -11.16
N ILE A 55 1.04 9.48 -11.59
CA ILE A 55 1.98 8.43 -11.23
C ILE A 55 3.04 8.37 -12.34
N THR A 56 4.30 8.38 -11.95
CA THR A 56 5.44 8.33 -12.85
C THR A 56 6.22 7.02 -12.71
N PHE A 57 7.10 6.72 -13.66
CA PHE A 57 8.03 5.59 -13.52
C PHE A 57 8.96 5.75 -12.30
N GLY A 58 9.32 6.99 -11.91
CA GLY A 58 10.15 7.22 -10.72
C GLY A 58 9.45 6.78 -9.43
N ASP A 59 8.12 6.91 -9.36
CA ASP A 59 7.32 6.41 -8.24
C ASP A 59 7.33 4.88 -8.19
N GLN A 60 7.20 4.24 -9.36
CA GLN A 60 7.28 2.78 -9.49
C GLN A 60 8.67 2.25 -9.13
N ASP A 61 9.74 2.93 -9.56
CA ASP A 61 11.13 2.56 -9.22
C ASP A 61 11.37 2.72 -7.71
N THR A 62 10.79 3.76 -7.09
CA THR A 62 10.83 3.96 -5.63
C THR A 62 10.15 2.81 -4.90
N ALA A 63 8.96 2.41 -5.33
CA ALA A 63 8.25 1.25 -4.78
C ALA A 63 9.03 -0.06 -4.98
N GLY A 64 9.66 -0.23 -6.15
CA GLY A 64 10.53 -1.37 -6.44
C GLY A 64 11.76 -1.42 -5.53
N ALA A 65 12.37 -0.27 -5.22
CA ALA A 65 13.48 -0.18 -4.29
C ALA A 65 13.08 -0.55 -2.85
N ASP A 66 11.88 -0.14 -2.41
CA ASP A 66 11.36 -0.52 -1.10
C ASP A 66 11.13 -2.04 -1.02
N LEU A 67 10.48 -2.62 -2.03
CA LEU A 67 10.27 -4.08 -2.11
C LEU A 67 11.60 -4.83 -2.13
N TYR A 68 12.58 -4.39 -2.92
CA TYR A 68 13.92 -5.00 -2.94
C TYR A 68 14.56 -5.01 -1.54
N VAL A 69 14.42 -3.92 -0.79
CA VAL A 69 14.94 -3.86 0.57
C VAL A 69 14.21 -4.83 1.49
N LEU A 70 12.87 -4.87 1.43
CA LEU A 70 12.06 -5.76 2.27
C LEU A 70 12.35 -7.25 1.99
N ASP A 71 12.61 -7.61 0.73
CA ASP A 71 13.04 -8.96 0.32
C ASP A 71 14.31 -9.36 1.06
N ARG A 72 15.33 -8.51 0.95
CA ARG A 72 16.66 -8.75 1.51
C ARG A 72 16.67 -8.79 3.02
N LEU A 73 15.77 -8.05 3.67
CA LEU A 73 15.63 -8.07 5.13
C LEU A 73 14.81 -9.27 5.64
N GLY A 74 14.16 -10.04 4.76
CA GLY A 74 13.26 -11.13 5.18
C GLY A 74 12.08 -10.63 6.01
N ILE A 75 11.63 -9.39 5.75
CA ILE A 75 10.45 -8.78 6.40
C ILE A 75 9.19 -9.03 5.55
N TRP A 76 9.31 -9.78 4.44
CA TRP A 76 8.21 -10.03 3.51
C TRP A 76 6.93 -10.44 4.25
N PRO A 77 5.78 -9.79 3.96
CA PRO A 77 4.49 -10.27 4.45
C PRO A 77 4.30 -11.71 3.97
N ASN A 78 3.56 -12.55 4.69
CA ASN A 78 3.33 -13.96 4.36
C ASN A 78 2.65 -14.21 2.98
N ALA A 79 2.52 -13.18 2.13
CA ALA A 79 2.15 -13.27 0.74
C ALA A 79 3.16 -14.14 0.00
N ARG A 80 2.74 -15.38 -0.31
CA ARG A 80 3.44 -16.31 -1.19
C ARG A 80 3.57 -15.79 -2.64
N GLU A 81 2.99 -14.64 -2.93
CA GLU A 81 2.99 -14.00 -4.25
C GLU A 81 3.84 -12.73 -4.22
N ALA A 82 4.70 -12.58 -5.24
CA ALA A 82 5.50 -11.38 -5.42
C ALA A 82 4.56 -10.18 -5.63
N ILE A 83 4.58 -9.24 -4.70
CA ILE A 83 3.80 -8.00 -4.83
C ILE A 83 4.44 -7.16 -5.94
N GLU A 84 3.66 -6.80 -6.95
CA GLU A 84 4.13 -5.90 -7.99
C GLU A 84 4.35 -4.48 -7.43
N PRO A 85 5.39 -3.74 -7.87
CA PRO A 85 5.66 -2.38 -7.39
C PRO A 85 4.47 -1.42 -7.51
N LEU A 86 3.64 -1.59 -8.54
CA LEU A 86 2.44 -0.78 -8.72
C LEU A 86 1.39 -1.09 -7.64
N ALA A 87 1.16 -2.36 -7.32
CA ALA A 87 0.24 -2.78 -6.26
C ALA A 87 0.70 -2.28 -4.88
N TRP A 88 2.02 -2.36 -4.62
CA TRP A 88 2.63 -1.79 -3.42
C TRP A 88 2.35 -0.29 -3.28
N MET A 89 2.54 0.46 -4.37
CA MET A 89 2.30 1.89 -4.41
C MET A 89 0.82 2.25 -4.21
N LEU A 90 -0.11 1.49 -4.80
CA LEU A 90 -1.54 1.67 -4.57
C LEU A 90 -1.90 1.44 -3.09
N ALA A 91 -1.40 0.37 -2.47
CA ALA A 91 -1.65 0.08 -1.06
C ALA A 91 -1.13 1.20 -0.14
N MET A 92 0.07 1.73 -0.40
CA MET A 92 0.61 2.86 0.35
C MET A 92 -0.25 4.13 0.19
N HIS A 93 -0.71 4.41 -1.03
CA HIS A 93 -1.57 5.56 -1.29
C HIS A 93 -2.90 5.44 -0.55
N ASP A 94 -3.56 4.28 -0.63
CA ASP A 94 -4.82 4.05 0.05
C ASP A 94 -4.64 4.12 1.58
N ALA A 95 -3.56 3.58 2.13
CA ALA A 95 -3.26 3.68 3.55
C ALA A 95 -3.18 5.14 4.03
N ARG A 96 -2.42 5.99 3.31
CA ARG A 96 -2.31 7.42 3.63
C ARG A 96 -3.62 8.17 3.47
N LYS A 97 -4.41 7.83 2.45
CA LYS A 97 -5.74 8.41 2.23
C LYS A 97 -6.69 8.15 3.39
N HIS A 98 -6.49 7.05 4.12
CA HIS A 98 -7.23 6.73 5.34
C HIS A 98 -6.61 7.31 6.62
N GLY A 99 -5.62 8.20 6.49
CA GLY A 99 -4.96 8.87 7.62
C GLY A 99 -4.03 7.97 8.44
N LEU A 100 -3.60 6.84 7.87
CA LEU A 100 -2.60 5.99 8.52
C LEU A 100 -1.22 6.65 8.38
N GLU A 101 -0.47 6.68 9.48
CA GLU A 101 0.88 7.21 9.56
C GLU A 101 1.71 6.33 10.50
N VAL A 102 3.00 6.17 10.20
CA VAL A 102 3.92 5.35 11.01
C VAL A 102 4.99 6.26 11.59
N GLY A 103 5.14 6.22 12.92
CA GLY A 103 6.12 7.03 13.64
C GLY A 103 7.55 6.50 13.50
N GLN A 104 8.54 7.39 13.57
CA GLN A 104 9.96 7.01 13.52
C GLN A 104 10.38 6.06 14.66
N LEU A 105 9.74 6.21 15.84
CA LEU A 105 9.95 5.30 16.97
C LEU A 105 9.53 3.87 16.63
N GLU A 106 8.37 3.71 16.00
CA GLU A 106 7.83 2.40 15.62
C GLU A 106 8.72 1.72 14.58
N ILE A 107 9.21 2.46 13.58
CA ILE A 107 10.19 1.98 12.60
C ILE A 107 11.45 1.48 13.30
N SER A 108 11.96 2.26 14.26
CA SER A 108 13.20 1.95 14.97
C SER A 108 13.04 0.74 15.88
N GLN A 109 11.89 0.62 16.56
CA GLN A 109 11.55 -0.57 17.36
C GLN A 109 11.40 -1.82 16.49
N MET A 110 10.75 -1.69 15.31
CA MET A 110 10.60 -2.80 14.38
C MET A 110 11.96 -3.29 13.84
N LEU A 111 12.86 -2.37 13.52
CA LEU A 111 14.24 -2.69 13.13
C LEU A 111 15.01 -3.36 14.27
N ALA A 112 14.93 -2.81 15.49
CA ALA A 112 15.58 -3.37 16.67
C ALA A 112 15.09 -4.78 16.99
N LEU A 113 13.79 -5.05 16.86
CA LEU A 113 13.21 -6.40 17.03
C LEU A 113 13.75 -7.42 16.02
N ARG A 114 14.21 -6.95 14.85
CA ARG A 114 14.88 -7.77 13.84
C ARG A 114 16.39 -7.86 14.04
N GLY A 115 16.91 -7.35 15.16
CA GLY A 115 18.35 -7.32 15.44
C GLY A 115 19.11 -6.29 14.62
N LEU A 116 18.41 -5.32 14.02
CA LEU A 116 19.00 -4.24 13.24
C LEU A 116 19.10 -2.98 14.09
N ASP A 117 20.04 -2.99 15.05
CA ASP A 117 20.47 -1.77 15.74
C ASP A 117 21.18 -0.79 14.75
N GLU A 118 21.54 0.42 15.18
CA GLU A 118 22.15 1.41 14.28
C GLU A 118 23.41 0.91 13.56
N ILE A 119 24.22 0.09 14.23
CA ILE A 119 25.48 -0.42 13.70
C ILE A 119 25.18 -1.53 12.69
N ALA A 120 24.34 -2.49 13.05
CA ALA A 120 23.88 -3.57 12.18
C ALA A 120 23.12 -3.01 10.96
N LEU A 121 22.31 -1.97 11.14
CA LEU A 121 21.59 -1.28 10.08
C LEU A 121 22.56 -0.65 9.08
N LYS A 122 23.59 0.05 9.56
CA LYS A 122 24.62 0.63 8.69
C LYS A 122 25.40 -0.43 7.92
N ASN A 123 25.78 -1.53 8.59
CA ASN A 123 26.47 -2.65 7.93
C ASN A 123 25.58 -3.32 6.88
N THR A 124 24.31 -3.52 7.20
CA THR A 124 23.31 -4.08 6.28
C THR A 124 23.11 -3.17 5.07
N ALA A 125 23.01 -1.85 5.29
CA ALA A 125 22.91 -0.86 4.21
C ALA A 125 24.12 -0.91 3.27
N ILE A 126 25.34 -1.02 3.81
CA ILE A 126 26.57 -1.18 3.03
C ILE A 126 26.55 -2.48 2.23
N GLN A 127 26.17 -3.60 2.85
CA GLN A 127 26.10 -4.92 2.17
C GLN A 127 25.08 -4.93 1.03
N MET A 128 23.96 -4.20 1.20
CA MET A 128 22.90 -4.11 0.21
C MET A 128 23.16 -3.04 -0.87
N GLY A 129 24.15 -2.17 -0.67
CA GLY A 129 24.43 -1.04 -1.57
C GLY A 129 23.35 0.04 -1.52
N VAL A 130 22.68 0.22 -0.38
CA VAL A 130 21.59 1.20 -0.19
C VAL A 130 21.87 2.14 0.98
N SER A 131 21.11 3.22 1.11
CA SER A 131 21.19 4.11 2.28
C SER A 131 20.40 3.56 3.46
N THR A 132 20.82 3.89 4.69
CA THR A 132 20.04 3.57 5.90
C THR A 132 18.66 4.23 5.89
N GLY A 133 18.55 5.42 5.28
CA GLY A 133 17.28 6.11 5.08
C GLY A 133 16.32 5.34 4.18
N LEU A 134 16.82 4.69 3.12
CA LEU A 134 16.00 3.82 2.27
C LEU A 134 15.46 2.63 3.07
N ILE A 135 16.28 2.02 3.93
CA ILE A 135 15.84 0.92 4.79
C ILE A 135 14.72 1.34 5.74
N ARG A 136 14.91 2.45 6.46
CA ARG A 136 13.89 2.98 7.37
C ARG A 136 12.59 3.30 6.65
N ARG A 137 12.69 3.93 5.48
CA ARG A 137 11.53 4.26 4.64
C ARG A 137 10.78 2.99 4.21
N ALA A 138 11.50 1.98 3.70
CA ALA A 138 10.90 0.73 3.25
C ALA A 138 10.17 0.00 4.39
N VAL A 139 10.78 -0.06 5.58
CA VAL A 139 10.13 -0.65 6.77
C VAL A 139 8.93 0.17 7.23
N GLY A 140 9.01 1.50 7.21
CA GLY A 140 7.85 2.36 7.52
C GLY A 140 6.70 2.18 6.53
N HIS A 141 7.00 2.08 5.24
CA HIS A 141 6.00 1.77 4.21
C HIS A 141 5.38 0.37 4.40
N TRP A 142 6.18 -0.62 4.82
CA TRP A 142 5.66 -1.95 5.14
C TRP A 142 4.71 -1.94 6.34
N LEU A 143 5.08 -1.31 7.44
CA LEU A 143 4.20 -1.16 8.60
C LEU A 143 2.86 -0.50 8.22
N LEU A 144 2.93 0.55 7.39
CA LEU A 144 1.76 1.27 6.89
C LEU A 144 0.84 0.36 6.05
N VAL A 145 1.41 -0.40 5.11
CA VAL A 145 0.65 -1.30 4.24
C VAL A 145 0.05 -2.46 5.03
N GLU A 146 0.79 -3.03 6.00
CA GLU A 146 0.29 -4.10 6.87
C GLU A 146 -0.90 -3.59 7.71
N GLU A 147 -0.77 -2.41 8.34
CA GLU A 147 -1.87 -1.81 9.10
C GLU A 147 -3.10 -1.55 8.23
N TYR A 148 -2.90 -1.06 7.00
CA TYR A 148 -3.98 -0.88 6.04
C TYR A 148 -4.66 -2.19 5.65
N GLN A 149 -3.91 -3.23 5.35
CA GLN A 149 -4.46 -4.54 5.01
C GLN A 149 -5.28 -5.13 6.17
N GLU A 150 -4.78 -4.98 7.40
CA GLU A 150 -5.51 -5.42 8.59
C GLU A 150 -6.81 -4.65 8.80
N LEU A 151 -6.78 -3.33 8.56
CA LEU A 151 -7.96 -2.48 8.60
C LEU A 151 -8.97 -2.93 7.54
N ALA A 152 -8.52 -3.13 6.31
CA ALA A 152 -9.35 -3.55 5.18
C ALA A 152 -9.97 -4.95 5.41
N LEU A 153 -9.24 -5.85 6.06
CA LEU A 153 -9.70 -7.20 6.40
C LEU A 153 -10.53 -7.26 7.71
N GLY A 154 -10.70 -6.12 8.41
CA GLY A 154 -11.45 -6.07 9.67
C GLY A 154 -10.77 -6.81 10.82
N LEU A 155 -9.44 -6.95 10.79
CA LEU A 155 -8.65 -7.73 11.75
C LEU A 155 -8.21 -6.92 12.98
N ARG A 156 -8.64 -5.67 13.11
CA ARG A 156 -8.15 -4.73 14.14
C ARG A 156 -8.33 -5.25 15.56
N THR A 157 -7.24 -5.72 16.15
CA THR A 157 -7.01 -5.63 17.60
C THR A 157 -5.57 -5.29 18.00
N VAL A 158 -4.54 -5.47 17.15
CA VAL A 158 -3.13 -5.38 17.57
C VAL A 158 -2.26 -4.80 16.44
N SER A 159 -1.40 -3.81 16.75
CA SER A 159 -0.48 -3.24 15.76
C SER A 159 0.52 -4.28 15.23
N PRO A 160 1.06 -4.11 14.00
CA PRO A 160 2.07 -5.03 13.44
C PRO A 160 3.29 -5.19 14.35
N LEU A 161 3.69 -4.10 15.02
CA LEU A 161 4.76 -4.11 16.02
C LEU A 161 4.42 -5.02 17.21
N ALA A 162 3.24 -4.83 17.82
CA ALA A 162 2.83 -5.62 18.96
C ALA A 162 2.65 -7.10 18.61
N ARG A 163 2.19 -7.42 17.38
CA ARG A 163 2.18 -8.79 16.86
C ARG A 163 3.59 -9.37 16.79
N THR A 164 4.53 -8.62 16.22
CA THR A 164 5.92 -9.06 16.09
C THR A 164 6.55 -9.32 17.46
N GLN A 165 6.31 -8.43 18.43
CA GLN A 165 6.77 -8.60 19.81
C GLN A 165 6.20 -9.86 20.47
N ALA A 166 4.89 -10.07 20.36
CA ALA A 166 4.25 -11.25 20.95
C ALA A 166 4.71 -12.55 20.28
N MET A 167 4.93 -12.55 18.96
CA MET A 167 5.46 -13.70 18.24
C MET A 167 6.89 -14.02 18.70
N LEU A 168 7.73 -13.00 18.88
CA LEU A 168 9.08 -13.17 19.40
C LEU A 168 9.06 -13.70 20.84
N GLN A 169 8.17 -13.17 21.68
CA GLN A 169 7.98 -13.64 23.05
C GLN A 169 7.50 -15.09 23.10
N ALA A 170 6.53 -15.46 22.25
CA ALA A 170 6.05 -16.84 22.14
C ALA A 170 7.19 -17.78 21.69
N GLN A 171 8.01 -17.36 20.74
CA GLN A 171 9.19 -18.12 20.29
C GLN A 171 10.23 -18.28 21.41
N GLN A 172 10.48 -17.23 22.21
CA GLN A 172 11.39 -17.30 23.35
C GLN A 172 10.90 -18.29 24.42
N LEU A 173 9.60 -18.25 24.76
CA LEU A 173 8.98 -19.20 25.69
C LEU A 173 9.09 -20.63 25.17
N GLN A 174 8.86 -20.83 23.88
CA GLN A 174 9.02 -22.13 23.25
C GLN A 174 10.46 -22.65 23.33
N ASN A 175 11.45 -21.79 23.06
CA ASN A 175 12.88 -22.14 23.17
C ASN A 175 13.28 -22.47 24.61
N GLN A 176 12.75 -21.72 25.59
CA GLN A 176 12.97 -22.01 27.02
C GLN A 176 12.37 -23.36 27.42
N ALA A 177 11.16 -23.67 26.95
CA ALA A 177 10.54 -24.97 27.18
C ALA A 177 11.38 -26.11 26.59
N TYR A 178 11.90 -25.96 25.36
CA TYR A 178 12.81 -26.95 24.77
C TYR A 178 14.12 -27.11 25.54
N ALA A 179 14.73 -26.02 26.01
CA ALA A 179 15.95 -26.08 26.80
C ALA A 179 15.75 -26.78 28.15
N GLN A 180 14.57 -26.62 28.77
CA GLN A 180 14.22 -27.36 29.98
C GLN A 180 14.07 -28.86 29.69
N ILE A 181 13.39 -29.22 28.60
CA ILE A 181 13.26 -30.62 28.17
C ILE A 181 14.65 -31.23 27.94
N SER A 182 15.52 -30.58 27.17
CA SER A 182 16.85 -31.09 26.85
C SER A 182 17.68 -31.29 28.13
N LYS A 183 17.66 -30.34 29.06
CA LYS A 183 18.36 -30.47 30.35
C LYS A 183 17.87 -31.68 31.15
N THR A 184 16.55 -31.92 31.20
CA THR A 184 16.01 -33.09 31.92
C THR A 184 16.37 -34.43 31.26
N MET A 185 16.56 -34.44 29.93
CA MET A 185 17.05 -35.63 29.22
C MET A 185 18.54 -35.89 29.49
N GLU A 186 19.36 -34.83 29.57
CA GLU A 186 20.79 -34.92 29.88
C GLU A 186 21.07 -35.44 31.28
N GLU A 187 20.22 -35.10 32.27
CA GLU A 187 20.33 -35.57 33.65
C GLU A 187 19.99 -37.07 33.84
N GLY A 188 19.91 -37.85 32.74
CA GLY A 188 19.79 -39.31 32.75
C GLY A 188 18.35 -39.84 32.83
N GLY A 189 17.36 -38.95 32.70
CA GLY A 189 15.96 -39.33 32.62
C GLY A 189 15.60 -39.84 31.21
N SER A 190 15.33 -41.15 31.08
CA SER A 190 14.45 -41.62 29.99
C SER A 190 13.17 -40.78 29.98
N ALA A 191 12.54 -40.54 28.82
CA ALA A 191 11.28 -39.80 28.73
C ALA A 191 10.18 -40.31 29.69
N ALA A 192 10.29 -41.58 30.12
CA ALA A 192 9.46 -42.19 31.15
C ALA A 192 9.62 -41.57 32.55
N ASN A 193 10.79 -41.03 32.90
CA ASN A 193 11.17 -40.53 34.22
C ASN A 193 11.11 -39.00 34.38
N ILE A 194 10.57 -38.27 33.40
CA ILE A 194 10.31 -36.83 33.57
C ILE A 194 9.36 -36.65 34.76
N SER A 195 9.78 -35.88 35.77
CA SER A 195 8.97 -35.65 36.96
C SER A 195 7.62 -35.02 36.58
N PRO A 196 6.53 -35.32 37.30
CA PRO A 196 5.23 -34.70 37.04
C PRO A 196 5.30 -33.16 37.03
N ALA A 197 6.14 -32.58 37.91
CA ALA A 197 6.37 -31.14 37.96
C ALA A 197 7.03 -30.59 36.68
N ALA A 198 8.02 -31.29 36.11
CA ALA A 198 8.66 -30.88 34.88
C ALA A 198 7.72 -30.99 33.66
N ARG A 199 6.86 -32.03 33.62
CA ARG A 199 5.81 -32.14 32.59
C ARG A 199 4.82 -30.98 32.68
N GLN A 200 4.35 -30.66 33.88
CA GLN A 200 3.40 -29.56 34.10
C GLN A 200 4.00 -28.19 33.73
N ALA A 201 5.29 -27.95 34.02
CA ALA A 201 5.97 -26.72 33.62
C ALA A 201 6.05 -26.58 32.09
N VAL A 202 6.43 -27.65 31.38
CA VAL A 202 6.47 -27.65 29.91
C VAL A 202 5.08 -27.44 29.31
N GLU A 203 4.06 -28.12 29.82
CA GLU A 203 2.67 -27.95 29.39
C GLU A 203 2.18 -26.51 29.61
N GLN A 204 2.49 -25.91 30.76
CA GLN A 204 2.16 -24.51 31.03
C GLN A 204 2.87 -23.55 30.07
N SER A 205 4.17 -23.71 29.84
CA SER A 205 4.91 -22.87 28.88
C SER A 205 4.39 -23.03 27.45
N MET A 206 4.00 -24.23 27.03
CA MET A 206 3.37 -24.45 25.73
C MET A 206 1.98 -23.82 25.63
N LEU A 207 1.16 -23.92 26.68
CA LEU A 207 -0.14 -23.26 26.75
C LEU A 207 -0.01 -21.74 26.69
N GLU A 208 0.89 -21.13 27.46
CA GLU A 208 1.16 -19.70 27.44
C GLU A 208 1.67 -19.22 26.07
N ALA A 209 2.64 -19.94 25.48
CA ALA A 209 3.13 -19.63 24.14
C ALA A 209 2.01 -19.74 23.10
N SER A 210 1.14 -20.74 23.22
CA SER A 210 -0.03 -20.87 22.34
C SER A 210 -1.00 -19.70 22.53
N GLN A 211 -1.35 -19.35 23.76
CA GLN A 211 -2.28 -18.25 24.05
C GLN A 211 -1.76 -16.90 23.55
N LEU A 212 -0.45 -16.65 23.69
CA LEU A 212 0.22 -15.49 23.10
C LEU A 212 0.18 -15.53 21.57
N ALA A 213 0.42 -16.69 20.95
CA ALA A 213 0.29 -16.82 19.50
C ALA A 213 -1.15 -16.58 19.03
N TRP A 214 -2.16 -17.10 19.75
CA TRP A 214 -3.58 -16.92 19.45
C TRP A 214 -4.05 -15.47 19.65
N SER A 215 -3.47 -14.72 20.60
CA SER A 215 -3.85 -13.33 20.84
C SER A 215 -3.37 -12.39 19.74
N VAL A 216 -2.33 -12.78 18.99
CA VAL A 216 -1.74 -11.96 17.92
C VAL A 216 -1.93 -12.50 16.52
N THR A 217 -2.36 -13.76 16.40
CA THR A 217 -2.91 -14.26 15.15
C THR A 217 -4.28 -13.62 14.99
N PRO A 218 -4.49 -12.76 13.98
CA PRO A 218 -5.79 -12.17 13.76
C PRO A 218 -6.75 -13.32 13.41
N SER A 219 -7.50 -13.81 14.40
CA SER A 219 -8.69 -14.59 14.10
C SER A 219 -9.63 -13.60 13.46
N PRO A 220 -9.88 -13.70 12.15
CA PRO A 220 -10.76 -12.77 11.51
C PRO A 220 -12.10 -12.92 12.23
N ARG A 221 -12.57 -11.84 12.84
CA ARG A 221 -13.94 -11.78 13.36
C ARG A 221 -14.85 -11.67 12.14
N LEU A 222 -14.87 -12.72 11.33
CA LEU A 222 -15.77 -12.83 10.20
C LEU A 222 -17.15 -12.98 10.82
N SER A 223 -17.92 -11.91 10.74
CA SER A 223 -19.35 -12.04 11.01
C SER A 223 -19.90 -13.07 10.03
N GLN A 224 -20.79 -13.94 10.49
CA GLN A 224 -21.45 -14.92 9.63
C GLN A 224 -22.06 -14.28 8.35
N PRO A 225 -22.66 -13.07 8.41
CA PRO A 225 -23.11 -12.36 7.20
C PRO A 225 -21.98 -12.04 6.21
N LEU A 226 -20.79 -11.63 6.69
CA LEU A 226 -19.65 -11.32 5.82
C LEU A 226 -19.14 -12.57 5.09
N VAL A 227 -19.06 -13.71 5.78
CA VAL A 227 -18.68 -14.99 5.15
C VAL A 227 -19.70 -15.39 4.09
N GLN A 228 -21.00 -15.27 4.42
CA GLN A 228 -22.08 -15.59 3.47
C GLN A 228 -22.05 -14.68 2.25
N HIS A 229 -21.83 -13.38 2.43
CA HIS A 229 -21.67 -12.43 1.32
C HIS A 229 -20.45 -12.75 0.47
N PHE A 230 -19.29 -12.97 1.08
CA PHE A 230 -18.07 -13.30 0.34
C PHE A 230 -18.20 -14.60 -0.44
N LEU A 231 -18.76 -15.65 0.17
CA LEU A 231 -19.03 -16.92 -0.51
C LEU A 231 -20.08 -16.77 -1.62
N HIS A 232 -21.09 -15.94 -1.42
CA HIS A 232 -22.08 -15.61 -2.44
C HIS A 232 -21.43 -14.87 -3.60
N ASP A 233 -20.61 -13.86 -3.36
CA ASP A 233 -19.98 -13.03 -4.39
C ASP A 233 -18.89 -13.79 -5.16
N GLN A 234 -18.07 -14.59 -4.48
CA GLN A 234 -17.04 -15.43 -5.11
C GLN A 234 -17.63 -16.69 -5.78
N GLY A 235 -18.73 -17.21 -5.22
CA GLY A 235 -19.43 -18.39 -5.73
C GLY A 235 -20.44 -18.08 -6.84
N ALA A 236 -20.88 -16.81 -6.97
CA ALA A 236 -21.80 -16.36 -8.00
C ALA A 236 -21.14 -16.40 -9.38
N LYS A 237 -21.26 -17.54 -10.04
CA LYS A 237 -20.92 -17.69 -11.46
C LYS A 237 -22.14 -17.32 -12.28
N VAL A 238 -22.14 -16.12 -12.85
CA VAL A 238 -23.18 -15.71 -13.79
C VAL A 238 -22.86 -16.26 -15.16
N ARG A 239 -23.60 -17.29 -15.60
CA ARG A 239 -23.52 -17.77 -16.99
C ARG A 239 -24.38 -16.84 -17.86
N LEU A 240 -23.73 -15.89 -18.52
CA LEU A 240 -24.38 -14.93 -19.39
C LEU A 240 -24.44 -15.46 -20.83
N SER A 241 -25.65 -15.67 -21.35
CA SER A 241 -25.89 -15.82 -22.78
C SER A 241 -26.19 -14.45 -23.37
N LEU A 242 -25.14 -13.76 -23.83
CA LEU A 242 -25.25 -12.42 -24.40
C LEU A 242 -25.46 -12.50 -25.92
N VAL A 243 -26.54 -11.90 -26.41
CA VAL A 243 -26.72 -11.62 -27.83
C VAL A 243 -26.45 -10.15 -28.06
N ARG A 244 -25.38 -9.83 -28.79
CA ARG A 244 -25.07 -8.45 -29.16
C ARG A 244 -26.01 -8.02 -30.28
N ILE A 245 -26.97 -7.15 -29.97
CA ILE A 245 -27.82 -6.49 -30.96
C ILE A 245 -27.20 -5.12 -31.25
N PRO A 246 -26.57 -4.90 -32.42
CA PRO A 246 -26.03 -3.59 -32.78
C PRO A 246 -27.16 -2.56 -32.89
N ALA A 247 -27.05 -1.48 -32.12
CA ALA A 247 -28.08 -0.43 -32.01
C ALA A 247 -28.35 0.25 -33.37
N GLU A 248 -27.36 0.27 -34.26
CA GLU A 248 -27.44 0.85 -35.60
C GLU A 248 -28.50 0.16 -36.47
N ARG A 249 -28.76 -1.14 -36.27
CA ARG A 249 -29.78 -1.89 -37.05
C ARG A 249 -31.23 -1.52 -36.70
N SER A 250 -31.43 -0.83 -35.59
CA SER A 250 -32.75 -0.52 -35.04
C SER A 250 -33.03 0.98 -34.99
N LYS A 251 -32.03 1.83 -35.21
CA LYS A 251 -32.12 3.28 -35.03
C LYS A 251 -33.21 3.93 -35.90
N ASP A 252 -33.41 3.43 -37.11
CA ASP A 252 -34.41 3.97 -38.05
C ASP A 252 -35.81 3.36 -37.85
N LYS A 253 -35.93 2.28 -37.07
CA LYS A 253 -37.20 1.58 -36.83
C LYS A 253 -38.01 2.15 -35.67
N PHE A 254 -37.38 2.96 -34.82
CA PHE A 254 -38.01 3.55 -33.65
C PHE A 254 -37.84 5.07 -33.71
N PRO A 255 -38.93 5.83 -33.98
CA PRO A 255 -38.85 7.29 -33.91
C PRO A 255 -38.48 7.70 -32.48
N ALA A 256 -37.79 8.84 -32.35
CA ALA A 256 -37.48 9.39 -31.03
C ALA A 256 -38.79 9.57 -30.23
N PRO A 257 -38.84 9.09 -28.97
CA PRO A 257 -40.04 9.19 -28.15
C PRO A 257 -40.43 10.65 -27.96
N ARG A 258 -41.73 10.92 -28.01
CA ARG A 258 -42.23 12.29 -27.78
C ARG A 258 -42.10 12.64 -26.31
N GLU A 259 -41.92 13.92 -26.01
CA GLU A 259 -41.77 14.40 -24.62
C GLU A 259 -42.97 14.01 -23.74
N ALA A 260 -44.19 14.02 -24.29
CA ALA A 260 -45.39 13.54 -23.60
C ALA A 260 -45.35 12.04 -23.25
N GLU A 261 -44.76 11.21 -24.12
CA GLU A 261 -44.60 9.76 -23.89
C GLU A 261 -43.55 9.52 -22.78
N LEU A 262 -42.47 10.31 -22.76
CA LEU A 262 -41.46 10.27 -21.69
C LEU A 262 -42.05 10.70 -20.33
N MET A 263 -42.89 11.74 -20.33
CA MET A 263 -43.56 12.21 -19.12
C MET A 263 -44.54 11.16 -18.59
N SER A 264 -45.31 10.53 -19.47
CA SER A 264 -46.22 9.44 -19.09
C SER A 264 -45.46 8.25 -18.49
N LEU A 265 -44.32 7.87 -19.09
CA LEU A 265 -43.47 6.81 -18.55
C LEU A 265 -42.90 7.21 -17.18
N PHE A 266 -42.42 8.44 -17.02
CA PHE A 266 -41.92 8.90 -15.73
C PHE A 266 -43.01 8.86 -14.66
N GLU A 267 -44.19 9.40 -14.93
CA GLU A 267 -45.31 9.41 -14.00
C GLU A 267 -45.79 8.00 -13.61
N GLU A 268 -45.76 7.04 -14.54
CA GLU A 268 -46.10 5.65 -14.28
C GLU A 268 -45.10 4.95 -13.33
N TYR A 269 -43.80 5.24 -13.47
CA TYR A 269 -42.73 4.54 -12.76
C TYR A 269 -42.03 5.36 -11.66
N LYS A 270 -42.47 6.59 -11.36
CA LYS A 270 -41.81 7.50 -10.39
C LYS A 270 -41.76 6.95 -8.96
N ASP A 271 -42.75 6.16 -8.57
CA ASP A 271 -42.90 5.64 -7.21
C ASP A 271 -42.45 4.17 -7.07
N ILE A 272 -41.94 3.57 -8.16
CA ILE A 272 -41.51 2.17 -8.22
C ILE A 272 -39.98 2.10 -8.06
N LEU A 273 -39.50 1.16 -7.24
CA LEU A 273 -38.06 0.94 -7.06
C LEU A 273 -37.43 0.35 -8.34
N PRO A 274 -36.17 0.70 -8.66
CA PRO A 274 -35.44 0.10 -9.77
C PRO A 274 -35.46 -1.43 -9.69
N GLY A 275 -35.88 -2.08 -10.78
CA GLY A 275 -35.98 -3.54 -10.89
C GLY A 275 -37.38 -4.12 -10.60
N GLU A 276 -38.30 -3.36 -10.01
CA GLU A 276 -39.64 -3.87 -9.64
C GLU A 276 -40.74 -3.58 -10.66
N GLY A 277 -40.57 -2.56 -11.52
CA GLY A 277 -41.59 -2.21 -12.51
C GLY A 277 -41.75 -3.29 -13.57
N LYS A 278 -42.99 -3.66 -13.88
CA LYS A 278 -43.27 -4.65 -14.93
C LYS A 278 -43.59 -3.95 -16.25
N PRO A 279 -43.17 -4.48 -17.40
CA PRO A 279 -42.49 -5.77 -17.59
C PRO A 279 -40.95 -5.69 -17.64
N TYR A 280 -40.36 -4.50 -17.67
CA TYR A 280 -38.95 -4.31 -18.01
C TYR A 280 -38.02 -3.93 -16.83
N GLY A 281 -38.55 -3.87 -15.61
CA GLY A 281 -37.80 -3.49 -14.41
C GLY A 281 -37.63 -1.98 -14.21
N PHE A 282 -38.42 -1.14 -14.90
CA PHE A 282 -38.31 0.32 -14.76
C PHE A 282 -38.75 0.79 -13.37
N GLY A 283 -38.06 1.78 -12.83
CA GLY A 283 -38.39 2.38 -11.54
C GLY A 283 -37.48 3.57 -11.30
N TYR A 284 -38.08 4.73 -10.98
CA TYR A 284 -37.34 5.96 -10.73
C TYR A 284 -37.30 6.35 -9.26
N ARG A 285 -37.98 5.60 -8.39
CA ARG A 285 -37.95 5.84 -6.95
C ARG A 285 -36.56 5.54 -6.42
N GLN A 286 -35.94 6.53 -5.79
CA GLN A 286 -34.70 6.27 -5.07
C GLN A 286 -35.01 5.37 -3.85
N PRO A 287 -34.24 4.29 -3.62
CA PRO A 287 -34.38 3.49 -2.40
C PRO A 287 -34.29 4.38 -1.16
N ASN A 288 -34.90 3.97 -0.04
CA ASN A 288 -34.81 4.72 1.20
C ASN A 288 -33.32 4.96 1.53
N ARG A 289 -32.89 6.22 1.50
CA ARG A 289 -31.52 6.62 1.84
C ARG A 289 -31.54 7.24 3.22
N VAL A 290 -30.60 6.84 4.06
CA VAL A 290 -30.28 7.59 5.27
C VAL A 290 -29.26 8.66 4.90
N LYS A 291 -29.56 9.91 5.21
CA LYS A 291 -28.55 10.98 5.13
C LYS A 291 -27.67 10.85 6.36
N LEU A 292 -26.45 10.36 6.17
CA LEU A 292 -25.45 10.33 7.22
C LEU A 292 -24.80 11.71 7.28
N GLU A 293 -25.11 12.46 8.33
CA GLU A 293 -24.40 13.67 8.68
C GLU A 293 -23.38 13.31 9.75
N TYR A 294 -22.10 13.54 9.45
CA TYR A 294 -21.02 13.41 10.41
C TYR A 294 -20.37 14.76 10.62
N LEU A 295 -19.98 15.02 11.87
CA LEU A 295 -19.27 16.23 12.23
C LEU A 295 -17.79 15.89 12.31
N GLU A 296 -17.05 16.24 11.26
CA GLU A 296 -15.60 16.08 11.25
C GLU A 296 -14.98 17.26 12.00
N ILE A 297 -14.27 16.95 13.09
CA ILE A 297 -13.50 17.95 13.83
C ILE A 297 -12.09 17.92 13.27
N VAL A 298 -11.74 18.90 12.45
CA VAL A 298 -10.38 19.04 11.89
C VAL A 298 -9.42 19.42 13.02
N PRO A 299 -8.43 18.58 13.40
CA PRO A 299 -7.55 18.84 14.54
C PRO A 299 -6.76 20.15 14.39
N ALA A 300 -6.38 20.51 13.17
CA ALA A 300 -5.68 21.76 12.89
C ALA A 300 -6.50 23.01 13.27
N SER A 301 -7.82 22.99 13.05
CA SER A 301 -8.70 24.09 13.42
C SER A 301 -8.83 24.23 14.93
N LEU A 302 -8.88 23.12 15.68
CA LEU A 302 -8.84 23.15 17.14
C LEU A 302 -7.52 23.72 17.67
N MET A 303 -6.39 23.28 17.12
CA MET A 303 -5.06 23.73 17.55
C MET A 303 -4.87 25.25 17.39
N SER A 304 -5.48 25.87 16.38
CA SER A 304 -5.44 27.33 16.21
C SER A 304 -6.35 28.11 17.16
N ALA A 305 -7.43 27.50 17.63
CA ALA A 305 -8.40 28.13 18.52
C ALA A 305 -8.00 27.99 20.00
N VAL A 306 -7.26 26.94 20.35
CA VAL A 306 -6.77 26.69 21.70
C VAL A 306 -5.42 27.38 21.86
N GLN A 307 -5.41 28.60 22.40
CA GLN A 307 -4.20 29.20 22.95
C GLN A 307 -3.98 28.63 24.35
N VAL A 308 -2.94 27.80 24.51
CA VAL A 308 -2.49 27.35 25.83
C VAL A 308 -1.35 28.26 26.27
N ASP A 309 -1.52 28.97 27.39
CA ASP A 309 -0.41 29.69 28.01
C ASP A 309 0.61 28.67 28.53
N GLU A 310 1.90 28.90 28.25
CA GLU A 310 2.98 28.04 28.70
C GLU A 310 3.02 27.91 30.23
N ALA A 311 2.63 28.98 30.95
CA ALA A 311 2.53 28.96 32.41
C ALA A 311 1.45 27.98 32.90
N ASP A 312 0.28 27.97 32.25
CA ASP A 312 -0.83 27.08 32.58
C ASP A 312 -0.52 25.63 32.20
N ALA A 313 0.14 25.43 31.05
CA ALA A 313 0.63 24.10 30.63
C ALA A 313 1.63 23.53 31.64
N LEU A 314 2.57 24.35 32.10
CA LEU A 314 3.56 23.96 33.10
C LEU A 314 2.90 23.66 34.46
N ALA A 315 1.98 24.52 34.92
CA ALA A 315 1.25 24.33 36.17
C ALA A 315 0.43 23.03 36.13
N TYR A 316 -0.25 22.77 35.01
CA TYR A 316 -1.00 21.53 34.79
C TYR A 316 -0.08 20.30 34.79
N TYR A 317 1.06 20.37 34.08
CA TYR A 317 2.04 19.28 34.05
C TYR A 317 2.60 18.97 35.44
N GLN A 318 2.95 20.00 36.22
CA GLN A 318 3.44 19.84 37.58
C GLN A 318 2.39 19.20 38.50
N ALA A 319 1.12 19.61 38.37
CA ALA A 319 0.02 19.08 39.15
C ALA A 319 -0.34 17.62 38.79
N ASN A 320 -0.12 17.21 37.54
CA ASN A 320 -0.51 15.88 37.02
C ASN A 320 0.69 14.96 36.72
N LYS A 321 1.86 15.26 37.29
CA LYS A 321 3.13 14.60 36.99
C LYS A 321 3.12 13.07 37.19
N THR A 322 2.26 12.56 38.07
CA THR A 322 2.11 11.11 38.33
C THR A 322 1.19 10.40 37.35
N ALA A 323 0.30 11.12 36.66
CA ALA A 323 -0.67 10.58 35.71
C ALA A 323 -0.17 10.66 34.26
N ILE A 324 0.77 11.56 33.97
CA ILE A 324 1.37 11.69 32.64
C ILE A 324 2.51 10.67 32.55
N PRO A 325 2.41 9.65 31.67
CA PRO A 325 3.49 8.68 31.50
C PRO A 325 4.76 9.44 31.11
N ALA A 326 5.84 9.23 31.87
CA ALA A 326 7.10 9.91 31.64
C ALA A 326 7.52 9.69 30.19
N CYS A 327 7.50 10.74 29.37
CA CYS A 327 8.11 10.73 28.06
C CYS A 327 9.58 10.39 28.29
N GLN A 328 9.94 9.13 28.04
CA GLN A 328 11.33 8.71 28.05
C GLN A 328 12.00 9.51 26.95
N HIS A 329 12.72 10.56 27.34
CA HIS A 329 13.57 11.30 26.44
C HIS A 329 14.49 10.29 25.77
N ALA A 330 14.31 10.12 24.46
CA ALA A 330 15.29 9.52 23.59
C ALA A 330 16.52 10.42 23.66
N GLY A 331 17.39 10.17 24.64
CA GLY A 331 18.75 10.69 24.67
C GLY A 331 19.49 10.17 23.45
N GLY A 332 20.07 11.09 22.69
CA GLY A 332 20.80 10.81 21.46
C GLY A 332 22.11 10.07 21.66
#